data_AF-A0A4Y9F029-F1
#
_entry.id   AF-A0A4Y9F029-F1
#
_cell.length_a   1.000
_cell.length_b   1.000
_cell.length_c   1.000
_cell.angle_alpha   90.00
_cell.angle_beta   90.00
_cell.angle_gamma   90.00
#
_symmetry.space_group_name_H-M   'P 1'
#
loop_
_entity.id
_entity.type
_entity.pdbx_description
1 polymer ?
#
loop_
_entity_poly.entity_id
_entity_poly.type
_entity_poly.pdbx_seq_one_letter_code
_entity_poly.pdbx_strand_id
1 'polypeptide(L)'
;MNTHTPVIRLSALETQRLHAVRGFENVTAEKIISEWCAATLGTVWVDEEGRLNLAARDRLATGKPSITDTLGEKVFAGAWTTARDGVRGGVLVKSQEPSLQGHETLTHGVVYQPENIIELIPNETKEIFYTLPDEVDMVGLDTGFRPVVKARDGIYDWATFNTPTGSWWAISFENKGDPEGYRWTGGAQNHEILSASLEALGQRALKMSFAVDTNGTRAIEKYYLATPTLAVGNLRFGNRGVPMPIIRANWVITWVDKVIHAPSGGPGPDFELEAAWWLQPQDATRVAKALAVELGVERITFDSLSMLWDPRKQIGDSHILRSTDEAGARWEVEYILTGYRETWEGHVPSCSYDLGAKRVTDMRAGKTYADMAAAYTTYATIPASKTYGQMYEALPERSQ
;
A
#
# COMPACT_ATOMS: atom_id res chain seq x y z
N MET A 1 3.17 18.70 27.92
CA MET A 1 3.32 17.41 27.23
C MET A 1 3.93 17.69 25.88
N ASN A 2 5.21 17.42 25.68
CA ASN A 2 5.83 17.51 24.36
C ASN A 2 5.30 16.34 23.54
N THR A 3 4.49 16.62 22.53
CA THR A 3 4.12 15.62 21.52
C THR A 3 5.39 15.32 20.72
N HIS A 4 6.11 14.28 21.12
CA HIS A 4 7.25 13.77 20.37
C HIS A 4 6.71 13.14 19.09
N THR A 5 6.74 13.92 18.01
CA THR A 5 6.41 13.44 16.67
C THR A 5 7.36 12.27 16.32
N PRO A 6 6.84 11.14 15.81
CA PRO A 6 7.68 10.02 15.39
C PRO A 6 8.75 10.48 14.40
N VAL A 7 9.99 10.07 14.62
CA VAL A 7 11.09 10.41 13.70
C VAL A 7 11.05 9.42 12.54
N ILE A 8 10.49 9.86 11.41
CA ILE A 8 10.45 9.06 10.19
C ILE A 8 11.75 9.24 9.41
N ARG A 9 12.54 8.16 9.33
CA ARG A 9 13.80 8.12 8.58
C ARG A 9 13.60 7.41 7.23
N LEU A 10 13.39 8.20 6.17
CA LEU A 10 13.03 7.76 4.82
C LEU A 10 14.12 6.92 4.12
N SER A 11 13.69 6.04 3.22
CA SER A 11 14.61 5.26 2.37
C SER A 11 15.28 6.15 1.33
N ALA A 12 16.55 5.87 1.00
CA ALA A 12 17.20 6.38 -0.21
C ALA A 12 16.57 5.80 -1.49
N LEU A 13 15.74 4.75 -1.38
CA LEU A 13 15.01 4.14 -2.48
C LEU A 13 13.68 4.83 -2.79
N GLU A 14 13.14 5.63 -1.86
CA GLU A 14 11.91 6.40 -2.01
C GLU A 14 12.24 7.76 -2.65
N THR A 15 11.71 8.02 -3.85
CA THR A 15 11.95 9.29 -4.55
C THR A 15 10.78 10.25 -4.53
N GLN A 16 9.55 9.73 -4.38
CA GLN A 16 8.35 10.54 -4.28
C GLN A 16 7.50 10.09 -3.10
N ARG A 17 7.04 11.06 -2.29
CA ARG A 17 6.04 10.78 -1.26
C ARG A 17 4.69 10.58 -1.94
N LEU A 18 4.03 9.47 -1.63
CA LEU A 18 2.61 9.32 -1.90
C LEU A 18 1.83 10.24 -0.95
N HIS A 19 1.18 11.26 -1.53
CA HIS A 19 0.40 12.25 -0.79
C HIS A 19 -1.08 11.87 -0.63
N ALA A 20 -1.52 10.78 -1.25
CA ALA A 20 -2.87 10.25 -1.15
C ALA A 20 -2.83 8.72 -1.05
N VAL A 21 -3.64 8.23 -0.15
CA VAL A 21 -3.58 6.94 0.53
C VAL A 21 -4.96 6.34 0.35
N ARG A 22 -5.06 5.05 0.01
CA ARG A 22 -6.35 4.38 -0.09
C ARG A 22 -7.19 4.69 1.16
N GLY A 23 -8.50 4.84 1.00
CA GLY A 23 -9.36 5.14 2.13
C GLY A 23 -9.28 4.06 3.21
N PHE A 24 -8.92 4.42 4.45
CA PHE A 24 -8.96 3.49 5.57
C PHE A 24 -10.25 3.63 6.35
N GLU A 25 -11.04 2.57 6.35
CA GLU A 25 -12.23 2.45 7.19
C GLU A 25 -12.10 1.22 8.09
N ASN A 26 -12.35 1.39 9.38
CA ASN A 26 -12.32 0.29 10.36
C ASN A 26 -10.97 -0.47 10.44
N VAL A 27 -9.86 0.19 10.06
CA VAL A 27 -8.49 -0.35 10.15
C VAL A 27 -7.76 0.30 11.32
N THR A 28 -7.02 -0.50 12.10
CA THR A 28 -6.20 0.04 13.20
C THR A 28 -4.96 0.75 12.64
N ALA A 29 -4.48 1.79 13.33
CA ALA A 29 -3.24 2.47 12.96
C ALA A 29 -2.04 1.51 12.92
N GLU A 30 -2.01 0.53 13.82
CA GLU A 30 -1.00 -0.55 13.83
C GLU A 30 -0.97 -1.33 12.52
N LYS A 31 -2.14 -1.72 12.00
CA LYS A 31 -2.24 -2.47 10.74
C LYS A 31 -1.75 -1.62 9.56
N ILE A 32 -2.12 -0.33 9.53
CA ILE A 32 -1.66 0.61 8.50
C ILE A 32 -0.13 0.75 8.52
N ILE A 33 0.45 0.96 9.70
CA ILE A 33 1.91 1.11 9.85
C ILE A 33 2.62 -0.18 9.48
N SER A 34 2.08 -1.33 9.87
CA SER A 34 2.65 -2.65 9.56
C SER A 34 2.62 -2.95 8.06
N GLU A 35 1.50 -2.67 7.39
CA GLU A 35 1.37 -2.81 5.93
C GLU A 35 2.31 -1.88 5.19
N TRP A 36 2.41 -0.62 5.62
CA TRP A 36 3.36 0.33 5.06
C TRP A 36 4.82 -0.14 5.25
N CYS A 37 5.18 -0.60 6.45
CA CYS A 37 6.52 -1.14 6.74
C CYS A 37 6.82 -2.36 5.85
N ALA A 38 5.90 -3.31 5.74
CA ALA A 38 6.07 -4.48 4.90
C ALA A 38 6.26 -4.10 3.43
N ALA A 39 5.43 -3.19 2.91
CA ALA A 39 5.48 -2.76 1.52
C ALA A 39 6.74 -1.96 1.18
N THR A 40 7.22 -1.11 2.10
CA THR A 40 8.37 -0.23 1.89
C THR A 40 9.69 -0.81 2.39
N LEU A 41 9.67 -2.04 2.94
CA LEU A 41 10.79 -2.63 3.67
C LEU A 41 11.24 -1.75 4.85
N GLY A 42 10.30 -1.01 5.45
CA GLY A 42 10.50 -0.26 6.68
C GLY A 42 10.42 -1.16 7.90
N THR A 43 10.98 -0.69 9.01
CA THR A 43 10.75 -1.28 10.33
C THR A 43 10.27 -0.21 11.30
N VAL A 44 9.43 -0.65 12.23
CA VAL A 44 8.87 0.15 13.31
C VAL A 44 9.24 -0.50 14.64
N TRP A 45 9.74 0.28 15.59
CA TRP A 45 10.01 -0.19 16.94
C TRP A 45 9.80 0.93 17.95
N VAL A 46 9.66 0.56 19.22
CA VAL A 46 9.61 1.49 20.35
C VAL A 46 10.96 1.40 21.06
N ASP A 47 11.61 2.54 21.27
CA ASP A 47 12.86 2.57 22.04
C ASP A 47 12.62 2.50 23.56
N GLU A 48 13.70 2.39 24.33
CA GLU A 48 13.67 2.32 25.80
C GLU A 48 13.04 3.56 26.46
N GLU A 49 12.98 4.69 25.74
CA GLU A 49 12.34 5.92 26.21
C GLU A 49 10.84 5.98 25.83
N GLY A 50 10.30 4.90 25.26
CA GLY A 50 8.91 4.79 24.84
C GLY A 50 8.60 5.56 23.54
N ARG A 51 9.61 5.93 22.74
CA ARG A 51 9.40 6.64 21.49
C ARG A 51 9.25 5.69 20.33
N LEU A 52 8.24 5.96 19.50
CA LEU A 52 8.04 5.26 18.24
C LEU A 52 9.07 5.72 17.21
N ASN A 53 9.89 4.77 16.75
CA ASN A 53 10.89 4.96 15.72
C ASN A 53 10.46 4.23 14.44
N LEU A 54 10.61 4.90 13.30
CA LEU A 54 10.28 4.37 11.99
C LEU A 54 11.47 4.61 11.07
N ALA A 55 12.09 3.53 10.58
CA ALA A 55 13.25 3.64 9.70
C ALA A 55 13.15 2.69 8.51
N ALA A 56 13.58 3.17 7.35
CA ALA A 56 13.78 2.32 6.19
C ALA A 56 14.98 1.37 6.37
N ARG A 57 14.87 0.16 5.81
CA ARG A 57 15.90 -0.89 5.89
C ARG A 57 17.29 -0.44 5.40
N ASP A 58 17.37 0.37 4.36
CA ASP A 58 18.64 0.85 3.81
C ASP A 58 19.40 1.75 4.79
N ARG A 59 18.71 2.48 5.68
CA ARG A 59 19.37 3.28 6.72
C ARG A 59 19.94 2.44 7.85
N LEU A 60 19.29 1.33 8.19
CA LEU A 60 19.85 0.36 9.12
C LEU A 60 21.05 -0.35 8.49
N ALA A 61 20.96 -0.68 7.21
CA ALA A 61 22.05 -1.29 6.46
C ALA A 61 23.27 -0.37 6.29
N THR A 62 23.08 0.95 6.25
CA THR A 62 24.17 1.95 6.05
C THR A 62 24.67 2.63 7.32
N GLY A 63 24.14 2.27 8.49
CA GLY A 63 24.62 2.76 9.78
C GLY A 63 26.12 2.53 9.96
N LYS A 64 26.87 3.57 10.34
CA LYS A 64 28.31 3.45 10.60
C LYS A 64 28.54 2.64 11.87
N PRO A 65 29.53 1.73 11.87
CA PRO A 65 29.83 0.97 13.07
C PRO A 65 30.31 1.87 14.20
N SER A 66 29.71 1.73 15.37
CA SER A 66 30.00 2.55 16.57
C SER A 66 30.85 1.81 17.61
N ILE A 67 30.81 0.47 17.62
CA ILE A 67 31.49 -0.39 18.60
C ILE A 67 32.29 -1.45 17.85
N THR A 68 33.48 -1.76 18.37
CA THR A 68 34.32 -2.87 17.91
C THR A 68 34.42 -3.91 19.01
N ASP A 69 33.90 -5.10 18.76
CA ASP A 69 33.97 -6.25 19.66
C ASP A 69 35.14 -7.14 19.27
N THR A 70 35.90 -7.58 20.27
CA THR A 70 36.98 -8.55 20.08
C THR A 70 36.57 -9.87 20.71
N LEU A 71 36.54 -10.94 19.91
CA LEU A 71 36.18 -12.28 20.39
C LEU A 71 37.43 -13.14 20.59
N GLY A 72 37.42 -13.94 21.65
CA GLY A 72 38.41 -14.99 21.87
C GLY A 72 38.10 -16.22 21.02
N GLU A 73 38.94 -16.48 20.01
CA GLU A 73 39.26 -17.71 19.24
C GLU A 73 38.19 -18.77 18.88
N LYS A 74 37.12 -18.99 19.63
CA LYS A 74 36.20 -20.14 19.47
C LYS A 74 34.95 -19.90 18.61
N VAL A 75 34.85 -18.78 17.90
CA VAL A 75 33.65 -18.44 17.10
C VAL A 75 33.44 -19.40 15.92
N PHE A 76 34.54 -19.91 15.34
CA PHE A 76 34.48 -20.92 14.27
C PHE A 76 34.19 -22.35 14.76
N ALA A 77 34.14 -22.57 16.08
CA ALA A 77 33.60 -23.81 16.65
C ALA A 77 32.07 -23.75 16.83
N GLY A 78 31.46 -22.57 16.67
CA GLY A 78 30.01 -22.37 16.62
C GLY A 78 29.47 -22.65 15.23
N ALA A 79 28.26 -23.22 15.15
CA ALA A 79 27.59 -23.55 13.90
C ALA A 79 27.24 -22.27 13.13
N TRP A 80 28.06 -21.91 12.15
CA TRP A 80 27.75 -20.86 11.21
C TRP A 80 27.22 -21.55 9.94
N THR A 81 25.95 -21.31 9.64
CA THR A 81 25.29 -21.89 8.47
C THR A 81 25.32 -20.89 7.34
N THR A 82 25.85 -21.28 6.18
CA THR A 82 25.62 -20.52 4.96
C THR A 82 24.21 -20.86 4.49
N ALA A 83 23.29 -19.91 4.61
CA ALA A 83 21.88 -20.13 4.32
C ALA A 83 21.64 -20.07 2.80
N ARG A 84 21.99 -21.14 2.07
CA ARG A 84 21.61 -21.29 0.65
C ARG A 84 20.10 -21.17 0.43
N ASP A 85 19.30 -21.57 1.42
CA ASP A 85 17.83 -21.48 1.40
C ASP A 85 17.30 -20.02 1.34
N GLY A 86 18.15 -19.04 1.65
CA GLY A 86 17.84 -17.61 1.57
C GLY A 86 18.08 -16.99 0.20
N VAL A 87 18.77 -17.70 -0.72
CA VAL A 87 19.04 -17.19 -2.07
C VAL A 87 17.77 -17.32 -2.93
N ARG A 88 17.52 -16.32 -3.77
CA ARG A 88 16.32 -16.22 -4.61
C ARG A 88 16.71 -16.12 -6.08
N GLY A 89 15.82 -16.52 -6.97
CA GLY A 89 16.00 -16.42 -8.44
C GLY A 89 15.77 -15.01 -8.97
N GLY A 90 14.87 -14.30 -8.31
CA GLY A 90 14.43 -12.96 -8.65
C GLY A 90 13.51 -12.41 -7.58
N VAL A 91 13.00 -11.21 -7.84
CA VAL A 91 12.09 -10.48 -6.96
C VAL A 91 10.90 -10.03 -7.77
N LEU A 92 9.71 -10.41 -7.32
CA LEU A 92 8.42 -10.00 -7.85
C LEU A 92 7.80 -9.00 -6.88
N VAL A 93 7.63 -7.75 -7.31
CA VAL A 93 6.91 -6.74 -6.54
C VAL A 93 5.51 -6.61 -7.12
N LYS A 94 4.49 -6.98 -6.34
CA LYS A 94 3.08 -6.78 -6.68
C LYS A 94 2.67 -5.41 -6.15
N SER A 95 2.39 -4.51 -7.08
CA SER A 95 2.06 -3.10 -6.83
C SER A 95 0.70 -2.77 -7.44
N GLN A 96 0.13 -1.61 -7.07
CA GLN A 96 -1.09 -1.08 -7.66
C GLN A 96 -0.84 0.33 -8.19
N GLU A 97 -1.32 0.59 -9.41
CA GLU A 97 -1.21 1.89 -10.07
C GLU A 97 -2.60 2.54 -10.17
N PRO A 98 -2.76 3.83 -9.84
CA PRO A 98 -4.04 4.50 -9.92
C PRO A 98 -4.37 4.86 -11.37
N SER A 99 -5.52 4.39 -11.86
CA SER A 99 -6.19 4.89 -13.06
C SER A 99 -7.20 5.96 -12.66
N LEU A 100 -7.01 7.19 -13.12
CA LEU A 100 -7.80 8.35 -12.69
C LEU A 100 -8.84 8.73 -13.76
N GLN A 101 -10.10 8.85 -13.35
CA GLN A 101 -11.16 9.46 -14.14
C GLN A 101 -11.72 10.67 -13.39
N GLY A 102 -11.64 11.86 -13.97
CA GLY A 102 -12.20 13.06 -13.33
C GLY A 102 -11.47 14.36 -13.64
N HIS A 103 -11.62 15.32 -12.74
CA HIS A 103 -11.02 16.65 -12.81
C HIS A 103 -10.78 17.19 -11.40
N GLU A 104 -9.73 17.99 -11.23
CA GLU A 104 -9.29 18.48 -9.91
C GLU A 104 -10.35 19.32 -9.18
N THR A 105 -10.99 20.23 -9.91
CA THR A 105 -11.93 21.22 -9.36
C THR A 105 -13.38 20.99 -9.73
N LEU A 106 -13.65 20.06 -10.66
CA LEU A 106 -14.98 19.87 -11.23
C LEU A 106 -15.43 18.44 -11.00
N THR A 107 -16.66 18.29 -10.50
CA THR A 107 -17.26 17.01 -10.15
C THR A 107 -17.77 16.28 -11.40
N HIS A 108 -16.86 15.67 -12.17
CA HIS A 108 -17.16 14.95 -13.42
C HIS A 108 -17.10 13.43 -13.31
N GLY A 109 -16.27 12.89 -12.42
CA GLY A 109 -16.08 11.44 -12.29
C GLY A 109 -17.39 10.79 -11.85
N VAL A 110 -17.93 9.86 -12.66
CA VAL A 110 -19.20 9.20 -12.35
C VAL A 110 -18.93 8.07 -11.36
N VAL A 111 -19.46 8.22 -10.16
CA VAL A 111 -19.35 7.22 -9.08
C VAL A 111 -20.46 6.18 -9.23
N TYR A 112 -21.69 6.65 -9.47
CA TYR A 112 -22.84 5.78 -9.59
C TYR A 112 -23.84 6.34 -10.60
N GLN A 113 -24.32 5.48 -11.48
CA GLN A 113 -25.49 5.70 -12.31
C GLN A 113 -26.14 4.34 -12.54
N PRO A 114 -27.46 4.19 -12.32
CA PRO A 114 -28.12 2.93 -12.56
C PRO A 114 -28.18 2.64 -14.07
N GLU A 115 -28.06 1.37 -14.44
CA GLU A 115 -28.17 0.93 -15.83
C GLU A 115 -29.60 1.02 -16.36
N ASN A 116 -30.59 0.86 -15.47
CA ASN A 116 -32.01 0.83 -15.81
C ASN A 116 -32.79 1.87 -15.01
N ILE A 117 -33.89 2.34 -15.59
CA ILE A 117 -34.83 3.23 -14.92
C ILE A 117 -35.51 2.48 -13.77
N ILE A 118 -35.58 3.11 -12.59
CA ILE A 118 -36.12 2.51 -11.38
C ILE A 118 -37.53 3.07 -11.13
N GLU A 119 -38.51 2.18 -10.92
CA GLU A 119 -39.88 2.55 -10.52
C GLU A 119 -39.92 2.93 -9.03
N LEU A 120 -40.66 3.98 -8.71
CA LEU A 120 -40.92 4.47 -7.36
C LEU A 120 -42.40 4.28 -7.02
N ILE A 121 -42.65 3.75 -5.82
CA ILE A 121 -43.98 3.60 -5.27
C ILE A 121 -44.37 4.92 -4.57
N PRO A 122 -45.52 5.54 -4.90
CA PRO A 122 -45.98 6.75 -4.24
C PRO A 122 -46.17 6.55 -2.73
N ASN A 123 -45.88 7.59 -1.95
CA ASN A 123 -45.95 7.63 -0.48
C ASN A 123 -45.06 6.60 0.24
N GLU A 124 -44.09 6.00 -0.48
CA GLU A 124 -43.05 5.18 0.10
C GLU A 124 -41.68 5.82 -0.15
N THR A 125 -40.78 5.68 0.82
CA THR A 125 -39.38 6.08 0.64
C THR A 125 -38.60 4.90 0.08
N LYS A 126 -38.03 5.08 -1.11
CA LYS A 126 -37.10 4.13 -1.71
C LYS A 126 -35.69 4.47 -1.25
N GLU A 127 -35.06 3.52 -0.57
CA GLU A 127 -33.64 3.59 -0.22
C GLU A 127 -32.81 2.74 -1.19
N ILE A 128 -31.70 3.30 -1.66
CA ILE A 128 -30.72 2.64 -2.51
C ILE A 128 -29.36 2.75 -1.81
N PHE A 129 -28.77 1.61 -1.52
CA PHE A 129 -27.42 1.52 -0.98
C PHE A 129 -26.46 1.15 -2.10
N TYR A 130 -25.41 1.94 -2.26
CA TYR A 130 -24.34 1.68 -3.22
C TYR A 130 -23.00 1.63 -2.48
N THR A 131 -22.27 0.55 -2.68
CA THR A 131 -20.91 0.39 -2.14
C THR A 131 -19.95 0.31 -3.32
N LEU A 132 -18.91 1.13 -3.30
CA LEU A 132 -17.87 1.11 -4.34
C LEU A 132 -17.12 -0.24 -4.30
N PRO A 133 -16.78 -0.83 -5.47
CA PRO A 133 -15.92 -2.02 -5.56
C PRO A 133 -14.57 -1.77 -4.90
N ASP A 134 -13.98 -2.77 -4.23
CA ASP A 134 -12.78 -2.64 -3.38
C ASP A 134 -11.63 -1.89 -4.07
N GLU A 135 -11.42 -2.14 -5.35
CA GLU A 135 -10.42 -1.52 -6.22
C GLU A 135 -10.72 -0.07 -6.63
N VAL A 136 -11.87 0.49 -6.25
CA VAL A 136 -12.29 1.85 -6.60
C VAL A 136 -12.38 2.73 -5.36
N ASP A 137 -11.76 3.91 -5.43
CA ASP A 137 -11.94 4.99 -4.47
C ASP A 137 -12.51 6.24 -5.15
N MET A 138 -13.07 7.14 -4.36
CA MET A 138 -13.56 8.43 -4.83
C MET A 138 -12.99 9.58 -3.99
N VAL A 139 -12.72 10.71 -4.65
CA VAL A 139 -12.22 11.92 -4.01
C VAL A 139 -13.14 13.09 -4.35
N GLY A 140 -13.56 13.82 -3.33
CA GLY A 140 -14.43 14.99 -3.50
C GLY A 140 -15.81 14.62 -4.02
N LEU A 141 -16.51 13.71 -3.32
CA LEU A 141 -17.90 13.37 -3.61
C LEU A 141 -18.78 14.65 -3.60
N ASP A 142 -19.57 14.86 -4.66
CA ASP A 142 -20.53 15.96 -4.68
C ASP A 142 -21.77 15.58 -3.86
N THR A 143 -21.82 16.09 -2.63
CA THR A 143 -22.98 15.98 -1.74
C THR A 143 -24.07 17.00 -2.07
N GLY A 144 -23.81 17.94 -2.99
CA GLY A 144 -24.80 18.90 -3.50
C GLY A 144 -25.79 18.25 -4.45
N PHE A 145 -26.50 17.22 -3.98
CA PHE A 145 -27.39 16.36 -4.74
C PHE A 145 -28.60 17.12 -5.30
N ARG A 146 -28.48 17.59 -6.54
CA ARG A 146 -29.37 18.58 -7.14
C ARG A 146 -30.51 17.93 -7.95
N PRO A 147 -31.76 18.43 -7.85
CA PRO A 147 -32.81 18.03 -8.77
C PRO A 147 -32.57 18.64 -10.15
N VAL A 148 -32.71 17.85 -11.21
CA VAL A 148 -32.80 18.40 -12.58
C VAL A 148 -34.06 19.25 -12.72
N VAL A 149 -35.16 18.80 -12.09
CA VAL A 149 -36.43 19.50 -12.05
C VAL A 149 -37.15 19.25 -10.74
N LYS A 150 -37.60 20.33 -10.10
CA LYS A 150 -38.44 20.28 -8.90
C LYS A 150 -39.38 21.47 -8.94
N ALA A 151 -40.41 21.35 -9.76
CA ALA A 151 -41.20 22.48 -10.21
C ALA A 151 -42.05 23.16 -9.14
N ARG A 152 -42.51 22.39 -8.15
CA ARG A 152 -43.20 22.95 -6.97
C ARG A 152 -42.32 23.95 -6.21
N ASP A 153 -41.00 23.76 -6.27
CA ASP A 153 -40.00 24.64 -5.67
C ASP A 153 -39.43 25.65 -6.69
N GLY A 154 -39.96 25.67 -7.92
CA GLY A 154 -39.49 26.56 -9.00
C GLY A 154 -38.14 26.19 -9.61
N ILE A 155 -37.64 24.95 -9.40
CA ILE A 155 -36.32 24.52 -9.88
C ILE A 155 -36.42 23.85 -11.25
N TYR A 156 -35.64 24.35 -12.22
CA TYR A 156 -35.60 23.91 -13.63
C TYR A 156 -34.18 23.96 -14.22
N ASP A 157 -33.27 23.13 -13.70
CA ASP A 157 -31.82 23.19 -13.97
C ASP A 157 -31.37 22.44 -15.24
N TRP A 158 -32.18 22.50 -16.30
CA TRP A 158 -31.92 21.78 -17.56
C TRP A 158 -30.57 22.13 -18.19
N ALA A 159 -30.22 23.42 -18.19
CA ALA A 159 -29.00 23.91 -18.82
C ALA A 159 -27.77 23.46 -18.03
N THR A 160 -27.82 23.53 -16.70
CA THR A 160 -26.75 23.10 -15.80
C THR A 160 -26.54 21.60 -15.89
N PHE A 161 -27.61 20.80 -15.94
CA PHE A 161 -27.49 19.35 -16.11
C PHE A 161 -26.78 18.95 -17.42
N ASN A 162 -26.86 19.77 -18.48
CA ASN A 162 -26.14 19.52 -19.72
C ASN A 162 -24.60 19.73 -19.63
N THR A 163 -24.08 20.23 -18.50
CA THR A 163 -22.65 20.59 -18.33
C THR A 163 -21.78 19.47 -17.72
N PRO A 164 -22.10 18.20 -17.99
CA PRO A 164 -21.77 16.98 -17.20
C PRO A 164 -21.15 17.11 -15.79
N THR A 165 -21.52 18.14 -15.01
CA THR A 165 -20.95 18.40 -13.68
C THR A 165 -21.96 18.17 -12.59
N GLY A 166 -21.52 17.62 -11.47
CA GLY A 166 -22.29 17.52 -10.22
C GLY A 166 -23.17 16.28 -10.13
N SER A 167 -23.67 16.02 -8.93
CA SER A 167 -24.59 14.92 -8.62
C SER A 167 -26.04 15.37 -8.85
N TRP A 168 -26.82 14.56 -9.56
CA TRP A 168 -28.17 14.88 -9.99
C TRP A 168 -29.18 13.77 -9.71
N TRP A 169 -30.42 14.18 -9.52
CA TRP A 169 -31.58 13.30 -9.53
C TRP A 169 -32.74 13.91 -10.31
N ALA A 170 -33.63 13.06 -10.79
CA ALA A 170 -34.90 13.48 -11.36
C ALA A 170 -35.94 12.40 -11.10
N ILE A 171 -37.16 12.81 -10.80
CA ILE A 171 -38.31 11.94 -10.73
C ILE A 171 -39.30 12.40 -11.80
N SER A 172 -39.66 11.47 -12.68
CA SER A 172 -40.63 11.68 -13.74
C SER A 172 -41.78 10.68 -13.57
N PHE A 173 -42.95 10.99 -14.10
CA PHE A 173 -44.05 10.03 -14.18
C PHE A 173 -44.28 9.59 -15.63
N GLU A 174 -44.80 8.37 -15.77
CA GLU A 174 -45.14 7.82 -17.08
C GLU A 174 -46.43 8.46 -17.62
N ASN A 175 -46.34 9.08 -18.78
CA ASN A 175 -47.48 9.57 -19.54
C ASN A 175 -47.95 8.48 -20.51
N LYS A 176 -49.08 7.86 -20.19
CA LYS A 176 -49.75 6.86 -21.03
C LYS A 176 -50.63 7.45 -22.15
N GLY A 177 -50.75 8.79 -22.22
CA GLY A 177 -51.48 9.48 -23.30
C GLY A 177 -50.55 9.94 -24.42
N ASP A 178 -51.07 10.20 -25.61
CA ASP A 178 -50.29 10.69 -26.77
C ASP A 178 -49.75 12.12 -26.54
N PRO A 179 -48.43 12.38 -26.72
CA PRO A 179 -47.34 11.43 -26.97
C PRO A 179 -46.91 10.67 -25.72
N GLU A 180 -46.64 9.37 -25.86
CA GLU A 180 -46.13 8.51 -24.78
C GLU A 180 -44.71 8.92 -24.35
N GLY A 181 -44.40 8.77 -23.06
CA GLY A 181 -43.08 9.05 -22.51
C GLY A 181 -43.09 9.54 -21.08
N TYR A 182 -41.95 10.02 -20.59
CA TYR A 182 -41.78 10.49 -19.23
C TYR A 182 -41.98 12.01 -19.14
N ARG A 183 -42.87 12.44 -18.25
CA ARG A 183 -43.13 13.85 -17.95
C ARG A 183 -42.66 14.18 -16.54
N TRP A 184 -42.29 15.45 -16.32
CA TRP A 184 -41.93 15.94 -14.99
C TRP A 184 -43.18 16.41 -14.23
N THR A 185 -43.13 16.35 -12.89
CA THR A 185 -44.24 16.75 -12.02
C THR A 185 -44.46 18.26 -12.08
N GLY A 186 -45.64 18.71 -12.55
CA GLY A 186 -45.95 20.15 -12.64
C GLY A 186 -45.81 20.94 -11.32
N GLY A 187 -45.84 22.28 -11.40
CA GLY A 187 -45.58 23.16 -10.25
C GLY A 187 -46.82 23.62 -9.44
N ALA A 188 -48.02 23.11 -9.70
CA ALA A 188 -49.21 23.57 -8.97
C ALA A 188 -49.27 22.99 -7.54
N GLN A 189 -49.97 23.66 -6.61
CA GLN A 189 -50.02 23.26 -5.19
C GLN A 189 -50.54 21.83 -4.94
N ASN A 190 -51.37 21.31 -5.85
CA ASN A 190 -51.94 19.96 -5.77
C ASN A 190 -51.02 18.88 -6.37
N HIS A 191 -49.82 19.25 -6.82
CA HIS A 191 -48.83 18.32 -7.33
C HIS A 191 -47.99 17.71 -6.21
N GLU A 192 -47.33 16.62 -6.56
CA GLU A 192 -46.55 15.77 -5.69
C GLU A 192 -45.40 16.51 -5.01
N ILE A 193 -45.08 16.12 -3.79
CA ILE A 193 -43.85 16.55 -3.12
C ILE A 193 -42.78 15.53 -3.45
N LEU A 194 -41.73 16.00 -4.12
CA LEU A 194 -40.56 15.19 -4.42
C LEU A 194 -39.49 15.45 -3.37
N SER A 195 -38.86 14.40 -2.87
CA SER A 195 -37.69 14.53 -2.01
C SER A 195 -36.61 13.53 -2.42
N ALA A 196 -35.37 13.95 -2.26
CA ALA A 196 -34.22 13.08 -2.40
C ALA A 196 -33.10 13.53 -1.45
N SER A 197 -32.34 12.57 -0.92
CA SER A 197 -31.14 12.83 -0.12
C SER A 197 -30.01 11.89 -0.52
N LEU A 198 -28.78 12.36 -0.30
CA LEU A 198 -27.55 11.59 -0.49
C LEU A 198 -26.75 11.69 0.80
N GLU A 199 -26.42 10.54 1.37
CA GLU A 199 -25.65 10.41 2.59
C GLU A 199 -24.44 9.52 2.32
N ALA A 200 -23.24 10.01 2.66
CA ALA A 200 -22.04 9.19 2.65
C ALA A 200 -21.98 8.38 3.95
N LEU A 201 -22.08 7.05 3.83
CA LEU A 201 -21.98 6.10 4.94
C LEU A 201 -20.53 5.65 5.15
N GLY A 202 -19.60 6.62 5.18
CA GLY A 202 -18.17 6.38 5.13
C GLY A 202 -17.53 6.89 3.84
N GLN A 203 -16.39 6.31 3.49
CA GLN A 203 -15.57 6.63 2.33
C GLN A 203 -16.00 5.85 1.09
N ARG A 204 -16.64 4.69 1.27
CA ARG A 204 -16.94 3.74 0.18
C ARG A 204 -18.42 3.40 0.02
N ALA A 205 -19.26 3.78 0.97
CA ALA A 205 -20.69 3.48 0.93
C ALA A 205 -21.53 4.76 0.83
N LEU A 206 -22.57 4.70 0.02
CA LEU A 206 -23.53 5.77 -0.21
C LEU A 206 -24.93 5.25 0.06
N LYS A 207 -25.74 6.08 0.73
CA LYS A 207 -27.18 5.89 0.86
C LYS A 207 -27.87 7.00 0.09
N MET A 208 -28.78 6.61 -0.80
CA MET A 208 -29.63 7.53 -1.53
C MET A 208 -31.08 7.22 -1.17
N SER A 209 -31.84 8.24 -0.78
CA SER A 209 -33.26 8.10 -0.46
C SER A 209 -34.07 8.94 -1.42
N PHE A 210 -35.19 8.39 -1.91
CA PHE A 210 -36.12 9.06 -2.82
C PHE A 210 -37.54 8.84 -2.35
N ALA A 211 -38.37 9.88 -2.36
CA ALA A 211 -39.79 9.76 -2.07
C ALA A 211 -40.64 10.67 -2.94
N VAL A 212 -41.88 10.23 -3.18
CA VAL A 212 -42.92 10.96 -3.89
C VAL A 212 -44.16 10.97 -3.03
N ASP A 213 -44.45 12.08 -2.36
CA ASP A 213 -45.67 12.20 -1.56
C ASP A 213 -46.80 12.76 -2.41
N THR A 214 -47.89 12.00 -2.49
CA THR A 214 -49.08 12.32 -3.28
C THR A 214 -50.23 12.66 -2.33
N ASN A 215 -50.88 13.82 -2.53
CA ASN A 215 -52.02 14.23 -1.71
C ASN A 215 -53.34 13.54 -2.12
N GLY A 216 -53.28 12.29 -2.63
CA GLY A 216 -54.43 11.44 -2.95
C GLY A 216 -55.36 11.91 -4.08
N THR A 217 -55.10 13.05 -4.73
CA THR A 217 -56.02 13.69 -5.69
C THR A 217 -55.70 13.43 -7.16
N ARG A 218 -54.51 12.88 -7.46
CA ARG A 218 -54.13 12.42 -8.80
C ARG A 218 -53.64 10.99 -8.74
N ALA A 219 -54.38 10.08 -9.37
CA ALA A 219 -53.94 8.72 -9.63
C ALA A 219 -52.94 8.72 -10.81
N ILE A 220 -51.75 9.28 -10.59
CA ILE A 220 -50.61 8.90 -11.41
C ILE A 220 -50.11 7.60 -10.81
N GLU A 221 -50.24 6.51 -11.58
CA GLU A 221 -50.01 5.17 -11.06
C GLU A 221 -48.52 4.89 -10.83
N LYS A 222 -47.62 5.56 -11.56
CA LYS A 222 -46.19 5.21 -11.59
C LYS A 222 -45.26 6.39 -11.73
N TYR A 223 -44.26 6.43 -10.85
CA TYR A 223 -43.13 7.37 -10.90
C TYR A 223 -41.84 6.61 -11.14
N TYR A 224 -40.87 7.30 -11.72
CA TYR A 224 -39.63 6.72 -12.20
C TYR A 224 -38.45 7.65 -11.94
N LEU A 225 -37.33 7.08 -11.52
CA LEU A 225 -36.06 7.79 -11.45
C LEU A 225 -35.45 7.91 -12.85
N ALA A 226 -35.87 8.94 -13.57
CA ALA A 226 -35.37 9.27 -14.90
C ALA A 226 -35.55 10.77 -15.22
N THR A 227 -34.74 11.28 -16.14
CA THR A 227 -35.01 12.60 -16.75
C THR A 227 -36.25 12.54 -17.66
N PRO A 228 -37.02 13.63 -17.76
CA PRO A 228 -38.19 13.65 -18.63
C PRO A 228 -37.80 13.51 -20.11
N THR A 229 -38.66 12.86 -20.88
CA THR A 229 -38.56 12.79 -22.35
C THR A 229 -39.52 13.77 -23.03
N LEU A 230 -40.60 14.13 -22.35
CA LEU A 230 -41.67 15.02 -22.82
C LEU A 230 -41.65 16.34 -22.04
N ALA A 231 -42.09 17.44 -22.67
CA ALA A 231 -42.15 18.79 -22.10
C ALA A 231 -40.78 19.26 -21.52
N VAL A 232 -39.75 19.09 -22.32
CA VAL A 232 -38.35 19.34 -21.99
C VAL A 232 -37.97 20.73 -22.46
N GLY A 233 -37.54 21.60 -21.54
CA GLY A 233 -37.00 22.92 -21.85
C GLY A 233 -35.68 22.82 -22.61
N ASN A 234 -34.60 23.40 -22.09
CA ASN A 234 -33.30 23.36 -22.76
C ASN A 234 -32.52 22.04 -22.56
N LEU A 235 -33.21 20.94 -22.20
CA LEU A 235 -32.59 19.63 -22.00
C LEU A 235 -32.19 19.01 -23.35
N ARG A 236 -30.89 18.72 -23.53
CA ARG A 236 -30.35 18.15 -24.77
C ARG A 236 -30.93 16.77 -25.04
N PHE A 237 -31.07 16.40 -26.32
CA PHE A 237 -31.69 15.13 -26.74
C PHE A 237 -31.05 13.90 -26.07
N GLY A 238 -29.72 13.81 -26.01
CA GLY A 238 -29.00 12.70 -25.36
C GLY A 238 -29.12 12.64 -23.84
N ASN A 239 -29.71 13.67 -23.20
CA ASN A 239 -29.89 13.76 -21.75
C ASN A 239 -31.35 13.53 -21.31
N ARG A 240 -32.22 13.11 -22.24
CA ARG A 240 -33.64 12.81 -22.01
C ARG A 240 -33.83 11.32 -21.75
N GLY A 241 -34.71 10.97 -20.80
CA GLY A 241 -34.96 9.56 -20.45
C GLY A 241 -33.76 8.84 -19.83
N VAL A 242 -32.78 9.58 -19.32
CA VAL A 242 -31.57 9.01 -18.72
C VAL A 242 -31.91 8.47 -17.33
N PRO A 243 -31.51 7.22 -16.99
CA PRO A 243 -31.68 6.68 -15.65
C PRO A 243 -31.00 7.55 -14.58
N MET A 244 -31.69 7.70 -13.45
CA MET A 244 -31.26 8.50 -12.30
C MET A 244 -31.19 7.66 -11.02
N PRO A 245 -30.41 8.06 -10.01
CA PRO A 245 -29.56 9.26 -9.92
C PRO A 245 -28.24 9.14 -10.69
N ILE A 246 -27.57 10.27 -10.91
CA ILE A 246 -26.17 10.31 -11.33
C ILE A 246 -25.37 10.92 -10.18
N ILE A 247 -24.49 10.13 -9.57
CA ILE A 247 -23.62 10.58 -8.49
C ILE A 247 -22.22 10.82 -9.06
N ARG A 248 -21.64 11.98 -8.74
CA ARG A 248 -20.31 12.37 -9.22
C ARG A 248 -19.38 12.76 -8.10
N ALA A 249 -18.09 12.65 -8.38
CA ALA A 249 -16.99 13.12 -7.55
C ALA A 249 -15.97 13.89 -8.42
N ASN A 250 -15.01 14.57 -7.80
CA ASN A 250 -13.90 15.18 -8.53
C ASN A 250 -13.08 14.10 -9.24
N TRP A 251 -12.71 13.04 -8.52
CA TRP A 251 -11.98 11.90 -9.06
C TRP A 251 -12.63 10.58 -8.66
N VAL A 252 -12.67 9.66 -9.61
CA VAL A 252 -12.86 8.23 -9.39
C VAL A 252 -11.53 7.56 -9.72
N ILE A 253 -11.00 6.81 -8.77
CA ILE A 253 -9.68 6.18 -8.83
C ILE A 253 -9.89 4.68 -8.88
N THR A 254 -9.46 4.03 -9.96
CA THR A 254 -9.43 2.56 -10.05
C THR A 254 -8.00 2.08 -9.90
N TRP A 255 -7.74 1.30 -8.85
CA TRP A 255 -6.45 0.69 -8.58
C TRP A 255 -6.26 -0.53 -9.46
N VAL A 256 -5.22 -0.51 -10.29
CA VAL A 256 -4.91 -1.59 -11.23
C VAL A 256 -3.66 -2.33 -10.77
N ASP A 257 -3.77 -3.65 -10.67
CA ASP A 257 -2.65 -4.50 -10.26
C ASP A 257 -1.53 -4.50 -11.31
N LYS A 258 -0.29 -4.43 -10.82
CA LYS A 258 0.92 -4.38 -11.62
C LYS A 258 2.01 -5.20 -10.97
N VAL A 259 2.54 -6.17 -11.71
CA VAL A 259 3.65 -7.01 -11.26
C VAL A 259 4.94 -6.53 -11.91
N ILE A 260 5.93 -6.22 -11.09
CA ILE A 260 7.28 -5.84 -11.53
C ILE A 260 8.22 -6.99 -11.17
N HIS A 261 8.95 -7.49 -12.17
CA HIS A 261 9.91 -8.57 -11.99
C HIS A 261 11.35 -8.06 -12.17
N ALA A 262 12.21 -8.34 -11.20
CA ALA A 262 13.64 -8.09 -11.25
C ALA A 262 14.41 -9.41 -11.03
N PRO A 263 15.11 -9.95 -12.04
CA PRO A 263 15.91 -11.15 -11.88
C PRO A 263 17.16 -10.87 -11.03
N SER A 264 17.57 -11.83 -10.22
CA SER A 264 18.79 -11.74 -9.40
C SER A 264 19.93 -12.64 -9.88
N GLY A 265 19.60 -13.70 -10.63
CA GLY A 265 20.57 -14.70 -11.11
C GLY A 265 20.97 -15.75 -10.06
N GLY A 266 20.40 -15.70 -8.85
CA GLY A 266 20.64 -16.69 -7.82
C GLY A 266 19.89 -18.01 -8.07
N PRO A 267 20.36 -19.14 -7.50
CA PRO A 267 19.60 -20.39 -7.51
C PRO A 267 18.48 -20.35 -6.46
N GLY A 268 17.22 -20.28 -6.89
CA GLY A 268 16.06 -20.34 -5.98
C GLY A 268 14.76 -19.85 -6.61
N PRO A 269 13.61 -20.00 -5.94
CA PRO A 269 12.35 -19.37 -6.38
C PRO A 269 12.42 -17.85 -6.24
N ASP A 270 11.51 -17.15 -6.92
CA ASP A 270 11.39 -15.71 -6.79
C ASP A 270 10.83 -15.32 -5.41
N PHE A 271 11.33 -14.23 -4.87
CA PHE A 271 10.77 -13.61 -3.67
C PHE A 271 9.61 -12.70 -4.06
N GLU A 272 8.46 -12.88 -3.44
CA GLU A 272 7.29 -12.03 -3.66
C GLU A 272 7.18 -10.95 -2.57
N LEU A 273 7.09 -9.70 -2.99
CA LEU A 273 6.83 -8.54 -2.15
C LEU A 273 5.47 -7.95 -2.50
N GLU A 274 4.55 -7.95 -1.54
CA GLU A 274 3.25 -7.28 -1.65
C GLU A 274 3.42 -5.80 -1.28
N ALA A 275 3.60 -4.95 -2.30
CA ALA A 275 3.70 -3.51 -2.13
C ALA A 275 2.34 -2.81 -2.21
N ALA A 276 1.32 -3.44 -2.81
CA ALA A 276 0.02 -2.84 -3.08
C ALA A 276 0.17 -1.42 -3.67
N TRP A 277 -0.67 -0.47 -3.26
CA TRP A 277 -0.61 0.93 -3.69
C TRP A 277 0.41 1.77 -2.92
N TRP A 278 1.17 1.18 -1.97
CA TRP A 278 2.11 1.90 -1.11
C TRP A 278 3.40 2.35 -1.80
N LEU A 279 3.70 1.79 -2.97
CA LEU A 279 4.84 2.18 -3.80
C LEU A 279 4.36 2.64 -5.16
N GLN A 280 4.88 3.79 -5.61
CA GLN A 280 4.74 4.17 -7.01
C GLN A 280 5.49 3.17 -7.91
N PRO A 281 5.06 2.98 -9.17
CA PRO A 281 5.71 2.02 -10.08
C PRO A 281 7.23 2.21 -10.23
N GLN A 282 7.72 3.45 -10.18
CA GLN A 282 9.15 3.76 -10.27
C GLN A 282 9.92 3.31 -9.02
N ASP A 283 9.38 3.60 -7.83
CA ASP A 283 9.97 3.20 -6.56
C ASP A 283 9.89 1.68 -6.38
N ALA A 284 8.77 1.05 -6.75
CA ALA A 284 8.62 -0.40 -6.77
C ALA A 284 9.67 -1.09 -7.65
N THR A 285 9.98 -0.51 -8.82
CA THR A 285 11.05 -1.00 -9.69
C THR A 285 12.43 -0.88 -9.05
N ARG A 286 12.71 0.22 -8.35
CA ARG A 286 13.97 0.42 -7.62
C ARG A 286 14.12 -0.56 -6.47
N VAL A 287 13.05 -0.77 -5.69
CA VAL A 287 12.99 -1.75 -4.60
C VAL A 287 13.22 -3.16 -5.14
N ALA A 288 12.56 -3.55 -6.23
CA ALA A 288 12.74 -4.85 -6.86
C ALA A 288 14.20 -5.09 -7.25
N LYS A 289 14.85 -4.12 -7.92
CA LYS A 289 16.25 -4.22 -8.33
C LYS A 289 17.21 -4.27 -7.14
N ALA A 290 17.00 -3.44 -6.12
CA ALA A 290 17.83 -3.42 -4.93
C ALA A 290 17.75 -4.76 -4.18
N LEU A 291 16.53 -5.28 -3.98
CA LEU A 291 16.31 -6.59 -3.37
C LEU A 291 16.91 -7.73 -4.21
N ALA A 292 16.78 -7.68 -5.53
CA ALA A 292 17.33 -8.72 -6.41
C ALA A 292 18.86 -8.82 -6.25
N VAL A 293 19.57 -7.69 -6.18
CA VAL A 293 21.03 -7.69 -5.92
C VAL A 293 21.38 -8.32 -4.58
N GLU A 294 20.54 -8.11 -3.56
CA GLU A 294 20.81 -8.59 -2.21
C GLU A 294 20.41 -10.04 -1.96
N LEU A 295 19.31 -10.49 -2.54
CA LEU A 295 18.76 -11.84 -2.38
C LEU A 295 19.34 -12.84 -3.37
N GLY A 296 19.98 -12.36 -4.44
CA GLY A 296 20.75 -13.20 -5.36
C GLY A 296 22.07 -13.72 -4.77
N VAL A 297 22.45 -13.27 -3.57
CA VAL A 297 23.74 -13.54 -2.94
C VAL A 297 23.55 -14.19 -1.56
N GLU A 298 24.32 -15.24 -1.28
CA GLU A 298 24.26 -15.99 -0.02
C GLU A 298 24.79 -15.16 1.17
N ARG A 299 23.93 -14.84 2.15
CA ARG A 299 24.33 -14.06 3.33
C ARG A 299 24.91 -14.94 4.44
N ILE A 300 25.96 -14.44 5.08
CA ILE A 300 26.55 -15.04 6.29
C ILE A 300 25.78 -14.51 7.50
N THR A 301 25.32 -15.42 8.34
CA THR A 301 24.65 -15.12 9.62
C THR A 301 25.37 -15.83 10.75
N PHE A 302 25.41 -15.20 11.91
CA PHE A 302 25.92 -15.79 13.14
C PHE A 302 24.75 -15.93 14.11
N ASP A 303 24.32 -17.15 14.35
CA ASP A 303 23.18 -17.43 15.23
C ASP A 303 23.67 -17.63 16.67
N SER A 304 23.02 -16.94 17.61
CA SER A 304 23.20 -17.08 19.05
C SER A 304 24.67 -17.01 19.51
N LEU A 305 25.41 -16.05 18.95
CA LEU A 305 26.81 -15.81 19.31
C LEU A 305 26.89 -15.32 20.76
N SER A 306 27.54 -16.10 21.62
CA SER A 306 27.75 -15.73 23.01
C SER A 306 28.75 -14.58 23.11
N MET A 307 28.34 -13.47 23.71
CA MET A 307 29.19 -12.29 23.92
C MET A 307 28.99 -11.74 25.33
N LEU A 308 29.85 -10.82 25.75
CA LEU A 308 29.64 -10.07 26.99
C LEU A 308 28.45 -9.14 26.83
N TRP A 309 27.63 -9.08 27.88
CA TRP A 309 26.49 -8.18 27.94
C TRP A 309 26.96 -6.72 27.95
N ASP A 310 26.41 -5.95 27.02
CA ASP A 310 26.62 -4.51 26.92
C ASP A 310 25.25 -3.83 26.73
N PRO A 311 24.80 -3.02 27.70
CA PRO A 311 23.51 -2.34 27.64
C PRO A 311 23.43 -1.26 26.55
N ARG A 312 24.57 -0.91 25.92
CA ARG A 312 24.61 0.07 24.82
C ARG A 312 24.31 -0.54 23.47
N LYS A 313 24.29 -1.87 23.35
CA LYS A 313 24.05 -2.56 22.09
C LYS A 313 22.55 -2.74 21.88
N GLN A 314 22.05 -2.21 20.78
CA GLN A 314 20.64 -2.29 20.45
C GLN A 314 20.42 -3.09 19.16
N ILE A 315 19.23 -3.68 19.02
CA ILE A 315 18.82 -4.31 17.76
C ILE A 315 18.83 -3.23 16.66
N GLY A 316 19.43 -3.54 15.52
CA GLY A 316 19.62 -2.61 14.41
C GLY A 316 20.95 -1.85 14.44
N ASP A 317 21.73 -1.95 15.51
CA ASP A 317 23.07 -1.36 15.56
C ASP A 317 24.04 -2.07 14.62
N SER A 318 24.98 -1.28 14.10
CA SER A 318 26.07 -1.76 13.27
C SER A 318 27.35 -1.76 14.10
N HIS A 319 28.06 -2.88 14.07
CA HIS A 319 29.29 -3.06 14.84
C HIS A 319 30.32 -3.81 14.03
N ILE A 320 31.55 -3.78 14.53
CA ILE A 320 32.66 -4.53 13.96
C ILE A 320 33.00 -5.68 14.90
N LEU A 321 33.00 -6.89 14.36
CA LEU A 321 33.51 -8.09 15.02
C LEU A 321 34.94 -8.33 14.55
N ARG A 322 35.88 -8.39 15.49
CA ARG A 322 37.26 -8.77 15.21
C ARG A 322 37.61 -10.03 15.95
N SER A 323 38.33 -10.91 15.27
CA SER A 323 39.03 -12.00 15.92
C SER A 323 40.36 -12.25 15.22
N THR A 324 41.29 -12.82 15.98
CA THR A 324 42.61 -13.23 15.51
C THR A 324 42.63 -14.75 15.60
N ASP A 325 42.96 -15.43 14.51
CA ASP A 325 43.15 -16.88 14.52
C ASP A 325 44.46 -17.27 15.23
N GLU A 326 44.61 -18.57 15.53
CA GLU A 326 45.82 -19.13 16.16
C GLU A 326 47.10 -18.85 15.35
N ALA A 327 46.95 -18.59 14.05
CA ALA A 327 48.04 -18.32 13.13
C ALA A 327 48.33 -16.81 12.99
N GLY A 328 47.68 -15.93 13.74
CA GLY A 328 47.88 -14.48 13.75
C GLY A 328 47.16 -13.70 12.63
N ALA A 329 46.32 -14.35 11.83
CA ALA A 329 45.47 -13.67 10.86
C ALA A 329 44.34 -12.95 11.57
N ARG A 330 44.09 -11.71 11.15
CA ARG A 330 42.96 -10.94 11.65
C ARG A 330 41.85 -10.97 10.63
N TRP A 331 40.65 -11.27 11.08
CA TRP A 331 39.45 -11.09 10.28
C TRP A 331 38.55 -10.06 10.95
N GLU A 332 37.84 -9.31 10.11
CA GLU A 332 36.95 -8.24 10.50
C GLU A 332 35.60 -8.44 9.82
N VAL A 333 34.52 -8.55 10.60
CA VAL A 333 33.16 -8.58 10.07
C VAL A 333 32.42 -7.34 10.56
N GLU A 334 31.97 -6.51 9.62
CA GLU A 334 30.95 -5.52 9.90
C GLU A 334 29.60 -6.22 9.91
N TYR A 335 28.87 -6.14 11.03
CA TYR A 335 27.61 -6.86 11.23
C TYR A 335 26.49 -5.92 11.72
N ILE A 336 25.24 -6.36 11.52
CA ILE A 336 24.05 -5.79 12.14
C ILE A 336 23.50 -6.75 13.19
N LEU A 337 23.16 -6.23 14.37
CA LEU A 337 22.41 -6.98 15.39
C LEU A 337 20.97 -7.19 14.93
N THR A 338 20.57 -8.44 14.69
CA THR A 338 19.22 -8.80 14.26
C THR A 338 18.37 -9.36 15.39
N GLY A 339 19.00 -9.86 16.45
CA GLY A 339 18.31 -10.38 17.62
C GLY A 339 19.24 -10.45 18.83
N TYR A 340 18.65 -10.50 20.02
CA TYR A 340 19.38 -10.83 21.24
C TYR A 340 18.52 -11.71 22.14
N ARG A 341 19.17 -12.59 22.90
CA ARG A 341 18.58 -13.30 24.02
C ARG A 341 19.43 -13.03 25.24
N GLU A 342 18.76 -12.70 26.33
CA GLU A 342 19.39 -12.42 27.61
C GLU A 342 18.85 -13.37 28.67
N THR A 343 19.75 -13.85 29.50
CA THR A 343 19.44 -14.72 30.63
C THR A 343 20.14 -14.19 31.87
N TRP A 344 19.36 -14.02 32.93
CA TRP A 344 19.81 -13.51 34.22
C TRP A 344 19.96 -14.66 35.23
N GLU A 345 20.78 -15.65 34.87
CA GLU A 345 21.12 -16.74 35.78
C GLU A 345 22.42 -16.39 36.54
N GLY A 346 22.26 -15.81 37.75
CA GLY A 346 23.37 -15.38 38.61
C GLY A 346 23.63 -13.87 38.60
N HIS A 347 24.75 -13.45 39.18
CA HIS A 347 25.14 -12.03 39.32
C HIS A 347 25.77 -11.41 38.05
N VAL A 348 25.93 -12.19 36.98
CA VAL A 348 26.46 -11.71 35.69
C VAL A 348 25.49 -12.15 34.58
N PRO A 349 24.90 -11.23 33.80
CA PRO A 349 24.00 -11.59 32.73
C PRO A 349 24.76 -12.29 31.59
N SER A 350 24.19 -13.38 31.09
CA SER A 350 24.64 -14.03 29.85
C SER A 350 23.75 -13.61 28.70
N CYS A 351 24.38 -13.13 27.62
CA CYS A 351 23.68 -12.76 26.40
C CYS A 351 24.22 -13.50 25.18
N SER A 352 23.31 -13.83 24.27
CA SER A 352 23.62 -14.35 22.95
C SER A 352 22.99 -13.42 21.90
N TYR A 353 23.75 -13.07 20.88
CA TYR A 353 23.30 -12.18 19.82
C TYR A 353 23.18 -12.92 18.49
N ASP A 354 22.11 -12.61 17.75
CA ASP A 354 21.93 -13.04 16.36
C ASP A 354 22.43 -11.90 15.46
N LEU A 355 23.38 -12.21 14.58
CA LEU A 355 24.10 -11.21 13.78
C LEU A 355 23.97 -11.49 12.28
N GLY A 356 23.64 -10.46 11.50
CA GLY A 356 23.74 -10.50 10.04
C GLY A 356 25.04 -9.84 9.56
N ALA A 357 25.88 -10.54 8.79
CA ALA A 357 27.09 -9.94 8.24
C ALA A 357 26.73 -8.95 7.12
N LYS A 358 27.21 -7.70 7.24
CA LYS A 358 27.15 -6.68 6.18
C LYS A 358 28.35 -6.81 5.24
N ARG A 359 29.53 -6.99 5.82
CA ARG A 359 30.80 -7.09 5.09
C ARG A 359 31.78 -7.93 5.88
N VAL A 360 32.38 -8.91 5.22
CA VAL A 360 33.49 -9.70 5.76
C VAL A 360 34.77 -9.26 5.07
N THR A 361 35.75 -8.86 5.88
CA THR A 361 37.09 -8.47 5.43
C THR A 361 38.09 -9.41 6.09
N ASP A 362 38.82 -10.15 5.27
CA ASP A 362 39.96 -10.94 5.75
C ASP A 362 41.24 -10.14 5.56
N MET A 363 42.01 -9.90 6.63
CA MET A 363 43.30 -9.21 6.51
C MET A 363 44.44 -10.15 6.08
N ARG A 364 44.23 -11.47 6.00
CA ARG A 364 45.17 -12.34 5.29
C ARG A 364 44.90 -12.27 3.79
N ALA A 365 45.77 -11.50 3.12
CA ALA A 365 46.00 -11.50 1.67
C ALA A 365 44.93 -10.85 0.75
N GLY A 366 44.31 -9.73 1.17
CA GLY A 366 43.60 -8.83 0.22
C GLY A 366 42.44 -9.45 -0.56
N LYS A 367 41.93 -10.60 -0.09
CA LYS A 367 40.77 -11.31 -0.63
C LYS A 367 39.50 -10.69 -0.04
N THR A 368 38.57 -10.33 -0.91
CA THR A 368 37.28 -9.74 -0.54
C THR A 368 36.17 -10.79 -0.66
N TYR A 369 35.01 -10.52 -0.04
CA TYR A 369 33.83 -11.36 -0.21
C TYR A 369 33.41 -11.54 -1.68
N ALA A 370 33.63 -10.54 -2.53
CA ALA A 370 33.38 -10.66 -3.97
C ALA A 370 34.22 -11.76 -4.63
N ASP A 371 35.46 -11.96 -4.17
CA ASP A 371 36.36 -13.01 -4.67
C ASP A 371 35.90 -14.40 -4.24
N MET A 372 35.31 -14.52 -3.04
CA MET A 372 34.71 -15.78 -2.57
C MET A 372 33.38 -16.09 -3.28
N ALA A 373 32.48 -15.12 -3.39
CA ALA A 373 31.21 -15.29 -4.09
C ALA A 373 31.41 -15.69 -5.56
N ALA A 374 32.40 -15.10 -6.25
CA ALA A 374 32.80 -15.48 -7.61
C ALA A 374 33.32 -16.92 -7.70
N ALA A 375 34.07 -17.38 -6.70
CA ALA A 375 34.52 -18.77 -6.65
C ALA A 375 33.35 -19.74 -6.47
N TYR A 376 32.38 -19.43 -5.60
CA TYR A 376 31.18 -20.26 -5.45
C TYR A 376 30.37 -20.38 -6.75
N THR A 377 30.24 -19.31 -7.54
CA THR A 377 29.62 -19.38 -8.89
C THR A 377 30.42 -20.23 -9.88
N THR A 378 31.75 -20.28 -9.74
CA THR A 378 32.64 -21.07 -10.61
C THR A 378 32.67 -22.55 -10.23
N TYR A 379 32.30 -22.87 -8.98
CA TYR A 379 32.39 -24.21 -8.38
C TYR A 379 31.02 -24.80 -7.98
N ALA A 380 30.01 -24.65 -8.84
CA ALA A 380 28.66 -25.20 -8.66
C ALA A 380 28.59 -26.73 -8.44
N THR A 381 29.70 -27.45 -8.65
CA THR A 381 29.82 -28.92 -8.57
C THR A 381 30.50 -29.44 -7.30
N ILE A 382 30.83 -28.60 -6.31
CA ILE A 382 31.48 -29.08 -5.08
C ILE A 382 30.46 -29.78 -4.15
N PRO A 383 30.77 -30.99 -3.64
CA PRO A 383 29.91 -31.72 -2.70
C PRO A 383 29.64 -30.93 -1.42
N ALA A 384 28.42 -31.04 -0.87
CA ALA A 384 27.97 -30.37 0.36
C ALA A 384 28.79 -30.71 1.63
N SER A 385 29.74 -31.65 1.54
CA SER A 385 30.57 -32.13 2.66
C SER A 385 31.89 -31.37 2.85
N LYS A 386 32.23 -30.40 1.99
CA LYS A 386 33.44 -29.59 2.15
C LYS A 386 33.21 -28.44 3.12
N THR A 387 34.10 -28.28 4.10
CA THR A 387 34.08 -27.13 5.01
C THR A 387 34.64 -25.90 4.31
N TYR A 388 34.21 -24.72 4.71
CA TYR A 388 34.70 -23.46 4.14
C TYR A 388 36.19 -23.23 4.28
N GLY A 389 36.82 -23.73 5.34
CA GLY A 389 38.29 -23.69 5.43
C GLY A 389 38.95 -24.33 4.20
N GLN A 390 38.40 -25.45 3.72
CA GLN A 390 38.88 -26.13 2.52
C GLN A 390 38.58 -25.38 1.22
N MET A 391 37.54 -24.53 1.18
CA MET A 391 37.21 -23.69 0.02
C MET A 391 38.05 -22.41 0.00
N TYR A 392 38.25 -21.81 1.17
CA TYR A 392 39.07 -20.63 1.38
C TYR A 392 40.56 -20.89 1.06
N GLU A 393 41.09 -22.03 1.49
CA GLU A 393 42.46 -22.48 1.15
C GLU A 393 42.67 -22.74 -0.35
N ALA A 394 41.59 -23.04 -1.09
CA ALA A 394 41.65 -23.32 -2.53
C ALA A 394 41.61 -22.06 -3.41
N LEU A 395 41.37 -20.88 -2.83
CA LEU A 395 41.32 -19.62 -3.58
C LEU A 395 42.72 -19.15 -3.98
N PRO A 396 42.96 -18.79 -5.26
CA PRO A 396 44.25 -18.26 -5.68
C PRO A 396 44.60 -17.00 -4.89
N GLU A 397 45.85 -16.89 -4.45
CA GLU A 397 46.35 -15.67 -3.83
C GLU A 397 46.37 -14.54 -4.87
N ARG A 398 45.90 -13.35 -4.47
CA ARG A 398 45.94 -12.19 -5.34
C ARG A 398 47.40 -11.74 -5.43
N SER A 399 48.02 -11.88 -6.59
CA SER A 399 49.37 -11.36 -6.84
C SER A 399 49.37 -9.85 -6.59
N GLN A 400 50.31 -9.39 -5.76
CA GLN A 400 50.46 -7.99 -5.36
C GLN A 400 50.56 -7.01 -6.53
#